data_AF-A0A2V8J4N0-F1
#
_entry.id   AF-A0A2V8J4N0-F1
#
_cell.length_a   1.000
_cell.length_b   1.000
_cell.length_c   1.000
_cell.angle_alpha   90.00
_cell.angle_beta   90.00
_cell.angle_gamma   90.00
#
_symmetry.space_group_name_H-M   'P 1'
#
loop_
_entity.id
_entity.type
_entity.pdbx_description
1 polymer ?
#
loop_
_entity_poly.entity_id
_entity_poly.type
_entity_poly.pdbx_seq_one_letter_code
_entity_poly.pdbx_strand_id
1 'polypeptide(L)'
;MPIKIYKEKMEYLNKALVELPQKADPKDYRSTPNVTITWLENCSGKTKIRDQELISDENAHSTGFGKGVSPGHTFLAGFGFSHFTQWGRAAGVLDLEIDSLEEHVRGWFDRRGEYLYDLGYEHKGFEEITFEVNIQSKESEEKIREFIKWADRSPPHATLRRAVRMIGSFHLNGRHLTTAVYHPDRTEWR
;
A
#
# COMPACT_ATOMS: atom_id res chain seq x y z
N MET A 1 -8.60 19.03 12.14
CA MET A 1 -7.49 19.90 11.71
C MET A 1 -6.94 19.26 10.45
N PRO A 2 -6.83 19.99 9.32
CA PRO A 2 -6.37 19.41 8.07
C PRO A 2 -5.03 18.70 8.20
N ILE A 3 -4.88 17.59 7.47
CA ILE A 3 -3.60 16.93 7.27
C ILE A 3 -2.66 17.94 6.64
N LYS A 4 -1.51 18.17 7.28
CA LYS A 4 -0.53 19.15 6.80
C LYS A 4 0.18 18.64 5.55
N ILE A 5 0.00 19.34 4.45
CA ILE A 5 0.67 19.07 3.17
C ILE A 5 1.79 20.09 2.98
N TYR A 6 3.01 19.60 2.79
CA TYR A 6 4.21 20.41 2.61
C TYR A 6 4.49 20.57 1.11
N LYS A 7 3.96 21.63 0.49
CA LYS A 7 4.09 21.88 -0.95
C LYS A 7 5.56 21.99 -1.40
N GLU A 8 6.43 22.53 -0.54
CA GLU A 8 7.87 22.61 -0.80
C GLU A 8 8.51 21.23 -0.99
N LYS A 9 7.96 20.16 -0.40
CA LYS A 9 8.44 18.79 -0.63
C LYS A 9 8.08 18.26 -2.01
N MET A 10 7.16 18.91 -2.73
CA MET A 10 6.80 18.56 -4.11
C MET A 10 7.80 19.08 -5.15
N GLU A 11 8.74 19.97 -4.77
CA GLU A 11 9.81 20.43 -5.66
C GLU A 11 10.62 19.26 -6.23
N TYR A 12 10.87 18.22 -5.40
CA TYR A 12 11.49 16.98 -5.85
C TYR A 12 10.69 16.32 -6.98
N LEU A 13 9.36 16.24 -6.84
CA LEU A 13 8.50 15.63 -7.85
C LEU A 13 8.50 16.47 -9.13
N ASN A 14 8.42 17.80 -9.02
CA ASN A 14 8.49 18.71 -10.17
C ASN A 14 9.78 18.51 -10.95
N LYS A 15 10.93 18.43 -10.25
CA LYS A 15 12.23 18.15 -10.86
C LYS A 15 12.24 16.77 -11.53
N ALA A 16 11.78 15.75 -10.83
CA ALA A 16 11.73 14.39 -11.36
C ALA A 16 10.88 14.29 -12.63
N LEU A 17 9.72 14.94 -12.69
CA LEU A 17 8.85 14.91 -13.88
C LEU A 17 9.50 15.53 -15.12
N VAL A 18 10.42 16.47 -14.95
CA VAL A 18 11.19 17.09 -16.06
C VAL A 18 12.37 16.20 -16.48
N GLU A 19 13.07 15.61 -15.52
CA GLU A 19 14.29 14.82 -15.77
C GLU A 19 13.99 13.41 -16.26
N LEU A 20 12.99 12.74 -15.68
CA LEU A 20 12.66 11.34 -15.95
C LEU A 20 12.44 11.03 -17.45
N PRO A 21 11.72 11.86 -18.23
CA PRO A 21 11.53 11.60 -19.66
C PRO A 21 12.80 11.74 -20.52
N GLN A 22 13.86 12.36 -20.02
CA GLN A 22 15.02 12.75 -20.84
C GLN A 22 16.13 11.69 -20.91
N LYS A 23 16.15 10.69 -20.03
CA LYS A 23 17.18 9.63 -20.09
C LYS A 23 16.73 8.46 -20.95
N ALA A 24 17.70 7.91 -21.67
CA ALA A 24 17.49 6.91 -22.71
C ALA A 24 17.40 5.47 -22.19
N ASP A 25 18.07 5.11 -21.09
CA ASP A 25 18.06 3.74 -20.55
C ASP A 25 17.11 3.63 -19.33
N PRO A 26 16.06 2.77 -19.38
CA PRO A 26 15.21 2.48 -18.22
C PRO A 26 15.96 2.03 -16.96
N LYS A 27 17.19 1.49 -17.12
CA LYS A 27 18.05 1.10 -15.98
C LYS A 27 18.50 2.29 -15.13
N ASP A 28 18.58 3.48 -15.71
CA ASP A 28 19.01 4.71 -15.06
C ASP A 28 18.02 5.25 -14.01
N TYR A 29 16.86 4.58 -13.87
CA TYR A 29 15.78 4.95 -12.96
C TYR A 29 15.33 3.83 -12.01
N ARG A 30 16.10 2.74 -11.94
CA ARG A 30 15.76 1.64 -11.05
C ARG A 30 15.88 2.09 -9.60
N SER A 31 14.77 2.03 -8.88
CA SER A 31 14.79 1.99 -7.42
C SER A 31 15.08 0.56 -6.98
N THR A 32 16.03 0.39 -6.06
CA THR A 32 16.45 -0.92 -5.53
C THR A 32 16.27 -0.96 -4.02
N PRO A 33 15.02 -0.90 -3.51
CA PRO A 33 14.79 -1.08 -2.08
C PRO A 33 15.34 -2.44 -1.64
N ASN A 34 16.22 -2.43 -0.65
CA ASN A 34 16.83 -3.61 -0.08
C ASN A 34 16.67 -3.61 1.44
N VAL A 35 16.55 -4.81 2.01
CA VAL A 35 16.47 -5.01 3.46
C VAL A 35 17.24 -6.27 3.82
N THR A 36 17.89 -6.26 4.99
CA THR A 36 18.52 -7.46 5.56
C THR A 36 17.69 -7.90 6.75
N ILE A 37 17.21 -9.14 6.72
CA ILE A 37 16.44 -9.73 7.82
C ILE A 37 17.38 -10.64 8.62
N THR A 38 17.38 -10.49 9.94
CA THR A 38 18.14 -11.35 10.86
C THR A 38 17.15 -12.21 11.63
N TRP A 39 17.35 -13.53 11.59
CA TRP A 39 16.59 -14.45 12.44
C TRP A 39 16.99 -14.26 13.90
N LEU A 40 16.01 -14.21 14.80
CA LEU A 40 16.25 -14.03 16.22
C LEU A 40 16.04 -15.35 16.96
N GLU A 41 14.84 -15.89 16.87
CA GLU A 41 14.41 -17.11 17.55
C GLU A 41 13.08 -17.57 16.96
N ASN A 42 12.82 -18.87 16.94
CA ASN A 42 11.53 -19.45 16.54
C ASN A 42 10.93 -18.79 15.26
N CYS A 43 9.71 -18.25 15.31
CA CYS A 43 9.08 -17.51 14.21
C CYS A 43 9.35 -15.99 14.22
N SER A 44 10.28 -15.52 15.05
CA SER A 44 10.62 -14.11 15.19
C SER A 44 11.88 -13.73 14.41
N GLY A 45 11.85 -12.55 13.79
CA GLY A 45 12.98 -11.97 13.08
C GLY A 45 12.99 -10.46 13.19
N LYS A 46 14.08 -9.83 12.76
CA LYS A 46 14.18 -8.38 12.76
C LYS A 46 14.85 -7.80 11.51
N THR A 47 14.55 -6.55 11.25
CA THR A 47 15.22 -5.74 10.25
C THR A 47 15.40 -4.31 10.73
N LYS A 48 16.37 -3.62 10.18
CA LYS A 48 16.58 -2.19 10.39
C LYS A 48 16.38 -1.47 9.06
N ILE A 49 15.40 -0.57 9.01
CA ILE A 49 15.09 0.27 7.84
C ILE A 49 15.43 1.70 8.22
N ARG A 50 16.56 2.22 7.70
CA ARG A 50 17.16 3.48 8.15
C ARG A 50 17.39 3.44 9.66
N ASP A 51 16.75 4.31 10.43
CA ASP A 51 16.89 4.39 11.89
C ASP A 51 15.79 3.65 12.66
N GLN A 52 14.90 2.95 11.97
CA GLN A 52 13.78 2.23 12.57
C GLN A 52 14.10 0.72 12.63
N GLU A 53 13.89 0.10 13.79
CA GLU A 53 13.92 -1.36 13.93
C GLU A 53 12.49 -1.91 13.84
N LEU A 54 12.31 -2.95 13.04
CA LEU A 54 11.05 -3.68 12.91
C LEU A 54 11.28 -5.11 13.39
N ILE A 55 10.49 -5.52 14.38
CA ILE A 55 10.42 -6.91 14.84
C ILE A 55 9.20 -7.57 14.18
N SER A 56 9.46 -8.65 13.45
CA SER A 56 8.41 -9.52 12.95
C SER A 56 8.26 -10.72 13.86
N ASP A 57 7.02 -11.07 14.19
CA ASP A 57 6.67 -12.23 15.01
C ASP A 57 5.21 -12.63 14.77
N GLU A 58 4.81 -13.81 15.22
CA GLU A 58 3.42 -14.24 15.24
C GLU A 58 2.80 -14.06 16.64
N ASN A 59 1.46 -14.14 16.73
CA ASN A 59 0.77 -14.02 18.02
C ASN A 59 1.16 -15.14 19.00
N ALA A 60 1.08 -14.86 20.31
CA ALA A 60 1.40 -15.84 21.36
C ALA A 60 0.47 -17.08 21.40
N HIS A 61 -0.70 -17.01 20.77
CA HIS A 61 -1.63 -18.14 20.63
C HIS A 61 -1.46 -18.92 19.31
N SER A 62 -0.50 -18.53 18.46
CA SER A 62 -0.11 -19.26 17.25
C SER A 62 1.33 -19.75 17.39
N THR A 63 2.17 -19.53 16.39
CA THR A 63 3.56 -20.02 16.35
C THR A 63 4.56 -19.02 16.95
N GLY A 64 4.14 -17.83 17.36
CA GLY A 64 5.03 -16.77 17.84
C GLY A 64 4.90 -16.47 19.33
N PHE A 65 5.50 -15.36 19.74
CA PHE A 65 5.53 -14.90 21.13
C PHE A 65 4.77 -13.60 21.36
N GLY A 66 4.18 -13.01 20.32
CA GLY A 66 3.55 -11.68 20.38
C GLY A 66 4.54 -10.54 20.59
N LYS A 67 5.82 -10.72 20.22
CA LYS A 67 6.89 -9.73 20.41
C LYS A 67 6.98 -8.68 19.30
N GLY A 68 6.24 -8.88 18.22
CA GLY A 68 6.31 -8.07 17.00
C GLY A 68 5.05 -8.14 16.15
N VAL A 69 5.16 -7.63 14.94
CA VAL A 69 4.06 -7.65 13.96
C VAL A 69 4.15 -8.85 13.03
N SER A 70 3.02 -9.45 12.68
CA SER A 70 3.04 -10.59 11.77
C SER A 70 3.48 -10.19 10.37
N PRO A 71 4.17 -11.09 9.63
CA PRO A 71 4.56 -10.83 8.25
C PRO A 71 3.37 -10.44 7.36
N GLY A 72 2.22 -11.09 7.55
CA GLY A 72 0.99 -10.77 6.81
C GLY A 72 0.49 -9.33 7.06
N HIS A 73 0.43 -8.89 8.31
CA HIS A 73 0.05 -7.51 8.63
C HIS A 73 1.08 -6.50 8.12
N THR A 74 2.37 -6.83 8.25
CA THR A 74 3.46 -5.99 7.74
C THR A 74 3.37 -5.80 6.23
N PHE A 75 3.05 -6.87 5.49
CA PHE A 75 2.85 -6.83 4.06
C PHE A 75 1.70 -5.90 3.65
N LEU A 76 0.53 -6.05 4.28
CA LEU A 76 -0.64 -5.20 4.01
C LEU A 76 -0.41 -3.74 4.43
N ALA A 77 0.28 -3.51 5.54
CA ALA A 77 0.67 -2.17 5.98
C ALA A 77 1.63 -1.51 4.97
N GLY A 78 2.61 -2.25 4.46
CA GLY A 78 3.50 -1.75 3.40
C GLY A 78 2.77 -1.38 2.11
N PHE A 79 1.74 -2.15 1.75
CA PHE A 79 0.83 -1.81 0.65
C PHE A 79 0.09 -0.49 0.90
N GLY A 80 -0.58 -0.33 2.04
CA GLY A 80 -1.31 0.90 2.38
C GLY A 80 -0.42 2.14 2.52
N PHE A 81 0.76 2.01 3.15
CA PHE A 81 1.74 3.11 3.21
C PHE A 81 2.21 3.56 1.82
N SER A 82 2.21 2.65 0.84
CA SER A 82 2.54 3.01 -0.53
C SER A 82 1.43 3.85 -1.19
N HIS A 83 0.15 3.61 -0.87
CA HIS A 83 -0.93 4.52 -1.27
C HIS A 83 -0.75 5.90 -0.66
N PHE A 84 -0.47 5.98 0.64
CA PHE A 84 -0.27 7.27 1.33
C PHE A 84 0.88 8.07 0.73
N THR A 85 1.94 7.39 0.26
CA THR A 85 3.02 8.05 -0.46
C THR A 85 2.54 8.70 -1.77
N GLN A 86 1.65 8.04 -2.53
CA GLN A 86 1.13 8.58 -3.78
C GLN A 86 0.05 9.64 -3.55
N TRP A 87 -0.85 9.41 -2.60
CA TRP A 87 -1.88 10.36 -2.22
C TRP A 87 -1.30 11.63 -1.60
N GLY A 88 -0.25 11.54 -0.77
CA GLY A 88 0.46 12.71 -0.28
C GLY A 88 1.03 13.58 -1.41
N ARG A 89 1.54 12.95 -2.48
CA ARG A 89 1.98 13.66 -3.70
C ARG A 89 0.80 14.24 -4.47
N ALA A 90 -0.27 13.47 -4.63
CA ALA A 90 -1.48 13.88 -5.32
C ALA A 90 -2.10 15.12 -4.67
N ALA A 91 -2.24 15.13 -3.35
CA ALA A 91 -2.80 16.26 -2.62
C ALA A 91 -1.95 17.53 -2.76
N GLY A 92 -0.62 17.40 -2.78
CA GLY A 92 0.28 18.52 -3.04
C GLY A 92 0.16 19.07 -4.47
N VAL A 93 0.06 18.19 -5.47
CA VAL A 93 -0.04 18.57 -6.90
C VAL A 93 -1.41 19.13 -7.26
N LEU A 94 -2.48 18.56 -6.70
CA LEU A 94 -3.87 18.96 -6.96
C LEU A 94 -4.35 20.09 -6.04
N ASP A 95 -3.48 20.55 -5.14
CA ASP A 95 -3.77 21.57 -4.12
C ASP A 95 -5.06 21.28 -3.34
N LEU A 96 -5.07 20.13 -2.65
CA LEU A 96 -6.23 19.64 -1.90
C LEU A 96 -6.08 19.88 -0.41
N GLU A 97 -7.19 20.23 0.23
CA GLU A 97 -7.30 20.19 1.69
C GLU A 97 -8.00 18.90 2.13
N ILE A 98 -7.27 17.99 2.79
CA ILE A 98 -7.81 16.75 3.35
C ILE A 98 -7.84 16.86 4.88
N ASP A 99 -9.02 16.74 5.48
CA ASP A 99 -9.20 16.80 6.93
C ASP A 99 -8.74 15.52 7.62
N SER A 100 -9.11 14.37 7.05
CA SER A 100 -8.64 13.05 7.49
C SER A 100 -8.68 12.06 6.33
N LEU A 101 -7.79 11.07 6.39
CA LEU A 101 -7.77 9.94 5.47
C LEU A 101 -7.38 8.71 6.26
N GLU A 102 -8.24 7.69 6.23
CA GLU A 102 -8.00 6.38 6.84
C GLU A 102 -8.14 5.32 5.76
N GLU A 103 -7.26 4.32 5.78
CA GLU A 103 -7.33 3.16 4.91
C GLU A 103 -7.38 1.87 5.73
N HIS A 104 -8.39 1.05 5.47
CA HIS A 104 -8.57 -0.25 6.10
C HIS A 104 -8.34 -1.36 5.08
N VAL A 105 -7.20 -2.04 5.16
CA VAL A 105 -6.80 -3.12 4.23
C VAL A 105 -7.12 -4.50 4.82
N ARG A 106 -7.68 -5.40 4.02
CA ARG A 106 -7.93 -6.81 4.35
C ARG A 106 -7.39 -7.72 3.27
N GLY A 107 -6.84 -8.86 3.66
CA GLY A 107 -6.40 -9.90 2.73
C GLY A 107 -6.93 -11.27 3.16
N TRP A 108 -7.31 -12.08 2.18
CA TRP A 108 -7.82 -13.44 2.39
C TRP A 108 -6.88 -14.46 1.75
N PHE A 109 -6.56 -15.52 2.49
CA PHE A 109 -5.81 -16.66 1.99
C PHE A 109 -6.21 -17.93 2.76
N ASP A 110 -6.04 -19.09 2.12
CA ASP A 110 -6.28 -20.38 2.73
C ASP A 110 -5.07 -20.86 3.55
N ARG A 111 -5.18 -20.78 4.87
CA ARG A 111 -4.14 -21.21 5.82
C ARG A 111 -3.82 -22.70 5.74
N ARG A 112 -4.66 -23.53 5.14
CA ARG A 112 -4.33 -24.95 4.93
C ARG A 112 -3.09 -25.11 4.04
N GLY A 113 -2.92 -24.23 3.06
CA GLY A 113 -1.72 -24.24 2.21
C GLY A 113 -0.43 -23.94 2.99
N GLU A 114 -0.52 -23.24 4.12
CA GLU A 114 0.63 -22.94 4.99
C GLU A 114 1.07 -24.17 5.80
N TYR A 115 0.11 -24.92 6.36
CA TYR A 115 0.41 -25.97 7.34
C TYR A 115 0.27 -27.41 6.81
N LEU A 116 -0.46 -27.61 5.72
CA LEU A 116 -0.80 -28.94 5.18
C LEU A 116 -0.26 -29.13 3.76
N TYR A 117 0.80 -28.40 3.40
CA TYR A 117 1.44 -28.48 2.08
C TYR A 117 1.82 -29.93 1.71
N ASP A 118 2.42 -30.67 2.64
CA ASP A 118 2.83 -32.07 2.44
C ASP A 118 1.64 -33.04 2.30
N LEU A 119 0.42 -32.59 2.64
CA LEU A 119 -0.83 -33.34 2.44
C LEU A 119 -1.54 -32.96 1.12
N GLY A 120 -0.87 -32.19 0.26
CA GLY A 120 -1.38 -31.78 -1.06
C GLY A 120 -2.23 -30.51 -1.05
N TYR A 121 -2.26 -29.76 0.06
CA TYR A 121 -2.91 -28.44 0.08
C TYR A 121 -1.98 -27.38 -0.51
N GLU A 122 -2.29 -26.90 -1.72
CA GLU A 122 -1.53 -25.85 -2.38
C GLU A 122 -1.60 -24.50 -1.63
N HIS A 123 -0.47 -23.81 -1.51
CA HIS A 123 -0.42 -22.44 -1.00
C HIS A 123 -0.58 -21.40 -2.12
N LYS A 124 -1.80 -20.90 -2.32
CA LYS A 124 -2.10 -19.93 -3.39
C LYS A 124 -1.73 -18.47 -3.07
N GLY A 125 -1.30 -18.20 -1.84
CA GLY A 125 -1.09 -16.82 -1.38
C GLY A 125 -2.43 -16.11 -1.12
N PHE A 126 -2.40 -14.78 -1.15
CA PHE A 126 -3.64 -13.99 -1.05
C PHE A 126 -4.51 -14.20 -2.30
N GLU A 127 -5.77 -14.55 -2.08
CA GLU A 127 -6.78 -14.75 -3.13
C GLU A 127 -7.50 -13.44 -3.47
N GLU A 128 -7.74 -12.62 -2.45
CA GLU A 128 -8.32 -11.29 -2.56
C GLU A 128 -7.65 -10.34 -1.57
N ILE A 129 -7.44 -9.09 -1.99
CA ILE A 129 -7.13 -7.97 -1.12
C ILE A 129 -8.17 -6.88 -1.35
N THR A 130 -8.82 -6.43 -0.28
CA THR A 130 -9.70 -5.27 -0.34
C THR A 130 -9.18 -4.16 0.53
N PHE A 131 -9.47 -2.93 0.15
CA PHE A 131 -9.15 -1.77 0.97
C PHE A 131 -10.31 -0.77 0.93
N GLU A 132 -10.64 -0.22 2.10
CA GLU A 132 -11.64 0.81 2.24
C GLU A 132 -10.97 2.11 2.67
N VAL A 133 -11.26 3.20 1.95
CA VAL A 133 -10.67 4.51 2.19
C VAL A 133 -11.75 5.49 2.63
N ASN A 134 -11.59 6.02 3.83
CA ASN A 134 -12.50 7.00 4.41
C ASN A 134 -11.84 8.39 4.39
N ILE A 135 -12.38 9.29 3.58
CA ILE A 135 -11.86 10.63 3.33
C ILE A 135 -12.82 11.66 3.92
N GLN A 136 -12.28 12.61 4.67
CA GLN A 136 -12.98 13.83 5.08
C GLN A 136 -12.32 15.02 4.39
N SER A 137 -13.09 15.82 3.66
CA SER A 137 -12.58 16.97 2.92
C SER A 137 -13.71 17.87 2.44
N LYS A 138 -13.43 19.17 2.32
CA LYS A 138 -14.31 20.15 1.67
C LYS A 138 -14.15 20.23 0.14
N GLU A 139 -13.18 19.51 -0.42
CA GLU A 139 -12.91 19.50 -1.86
C GLU A 139 -14.05 18.82 -2.64
N SER A 140 -14.16 19.14 -3.92
CA SER A 140 -15.21 18.56 -4.78
C SER A 140 -14.99 17.07 -5.04
N GLU A 141 -16.07 16.34 -5.32
CA GLU A 141 -15.99 14.92 -5.67
C GLU A 141 -15.06 14.66 -6.86
N GLU A 142 -15.07 15.54 -7.86
CA GLU A 142 -14.22 15.42 -9.05
C GLU A 142 -12.75 15.48 -8.68
N LYS A 143 -12.35 16.43 -7.83
CA LYS A 143 -10.98 16.53 -7.31
C LYS A 143 -10.59 15.30 -6.49
N ILE A 144 -11.48 14.80 -5.65
CA ILE A 144 -11.23 13.58 -4.86
C ILE A 144 -11.11 12.35 -5.78
N ARG A 145 -11.91 12.25 -6.85
CA ARG A 145 -11.81 11.18 -7.84
C ARG A 145 -10.47 11.22 -8.58
N GLU A 146 -9.94 12.39 -8.91
CA GLU A 146 -8.60 12.50 -9.48
C GLU A 146 -7.50 12.14 -8.48
N PHE A 147 -7.68 12.52 -7.22
CA PHE A 147 -6.76 12.18 -6.13
C PHE A 147 -6.64 10.66 -5.90
N ILE A 148 -7.75 9.94 -5.78
CA ILE A 148 -7.73 8.51 -5.44
C ILE A 148 -7.06 7.67 -6.54
N LYS A 149 -7.16 8.09 -7.82
CA LYS A 149 -6.51 7.43 -8.97
C LYS A 149 -4.99 7.37 -8.88
N TRP A 150 -4.36 8.19 -8.03
CA TRP A 150 -2.91 8.13 -7.85
C TRP A 150 -2.44 6.86 -7.15
N ALA A 151 -3.34 6.10 -6.51
CA ALA A 151 -3.03 4.78 -5.96
C ALA A 151 -2.38 3.85 -7.01
N ASP A 152 -2.81 3.92 -8.27
CA ASP A 152 -2.30 3.10 -9.38
C ASP A 152 -0.79 3.32 -9.65
N ARG A 153 -0.21 4.42 -9.16
CA ARG A 153 1.22 4.75 -9.28
C ARG A 153 2.09 4.09 -8.20
N SER A 154 1.48 3.42 -7.21
CA SER A 154 2.17 2.71 -6.13
C SER A 154 2.82 1.43 -6.68
N PRO A 155 4.13 1.17 -6.48
CA PRO A 155 4.76 -0.06 -6.95
C PRO A 155 4.15 -1.34 -6.32
N PRO A 156 3.88 -1.42 -5.00
CA PRO A 156 3.12 -2.51 -4.41
C PRO A 156 1.73 -2.69 -5.04
N HIS A 157 0.99 -1.60 -5.24
CA HIS A 157 -0.34 -1.66 -5.86
C HIS A 157 -0.28 -2.19 -7.29
N ALA A 158 0.62 -1.65 -8.11
CA ALA A 158 0.84 -2.08 -9.48
C ALA A 158 1.32 -3.55 -9.56
N THR A 159 2.01 -4.04 -8.54
CA THR A 159 2.42 -5.44 -8.42
C THR A 159 1.22 -6.32 -8.06
N LEU A 160 0.49 -5.95 -7.02
CA LEU A 160 -0.61 -6.73 -6.48
C LEU A 160 -1.80 -6.82 -7.42
N ARG A 161 -2.18 -5.73 -8.13
CA ARG A 161 -3.28 -5.78 -9.11
C ARG A 161 -3.11 -6.84 -10.21
N ARG A 162 -1.86 -7.28 -10.47
CA ARG A 162 -1.55 -8.34 -11.44
C ARG A 162 -1.56 -9.74 -10.83
N ALA A 163 -1.34 -9.83 -9.51
CA ALA A 163 -1.12 -11.08 -8.80
C ALA A 163 -2.34 -11.55 -7.99
N VAL A 164 -3.18 -10.62 -7.54
CA VAL A 164 -4.33 -10.90 -6.68
C VAL A 164 -5.53 -10.08 -7.12
N ARG A 165 -6.74 -10.62 -6.91
CA ARG A 165 -7.98 -9.86 -7.07
C ARG A 165 -7.97 -8.70 -6.08
N MET A 166 -8.12 -7.48 -6.57
CA MET A 166 -8.02 -6.30 -5.72
C MET A 166 -9.19 -5.34 -5.90
N ILE A 167 -9.78 -4.90 -4.78
CA ILE A 167 -10.98 -4.06 -4.76
C ILE A 167 -10.79 -2.91 -3.76
N GLY A 168 -10.94 -1.67 -4.24
CA GLY A 168 -10.90 -0.47 -3.41
C GLY A 168 -12.29 0.14 -3.27
N SER A 169 -12.73 0.46 -2.06
CA SER A 169 -13.94 1.25 -1.81
C SER A 169 -13.58 2.61 -1.24
N PHE A 170 -14.15 3.68 -1.78
CA PHE A 170 -13.82 5.04 -1.39
C PHE A 170 -15.05 5.77 -0.89
N HIS A 171 -14.93 6.40 0.28
CA HIS A 171 -15.97 7.21 0.90
C HIS A 171 -15.48 8.65 1.10
N LEU A 172 -16.32 9.62 0.77
CA LEU A 172 -16.10 11.04 1.03
C LEU A 172 -17.17 11.56 1.98
N ASN A 173 -16.76 12.12 3.12
CA ASN A 173 -17.64 12.67 4.14
C ASN A 173 -18.74 11.68 4.58
N GLY A 174 -18.36 10.40 4.74
CA GLY A 174 -19.25 9.30 5.13
C GLY A 174 -20.17 8.78 4.02
N ARG A 175 -20.08 9.29 2.79
CA ARG A 175 -20.86 8.83 1.64
C ARG A 175 -19.98 8.03 0.68
N HIS A 176 -20.52 6.93 0.13
CA HIS A 176 -19.88 6.17 -0.93
C HIS A 176 -19.60 7.09 -2.12
N LEU A 177 -18.34 7.20 -2.53
CA LEU A 177 -17.91 7.96 -3.69
C LEU A 177 -17.79 7.07 -4.94
N THR A 178 -17.04 5.97 -4.83
CA THR A 178 -16.87 4.98 -5.90
C THR A 178 -16.22 3.70 -5.38
N THR A 179 -16.34 2.63 -6.15
CA THR A 179 -15.60 1.38 -5.97
C THR A 179 -14.72 1.13 -7.19
N ALA A 180 -13.45 0.78 -6.97
CA ALA A 180 -12.51 0.40 -8.00
C ALA A 180 -12.28 -1.12 -7.96
N VAL A 181 -12.51 -1.80 -9.09
CA VAL A 181 -12.07 -3.18 -9.30
C VAL A 181 -10.81 -3.15 -10.16
N TYR A 182 -9.71 -3.60 -9.59
CA TYR A 182 -8.39 -3.53 -10.23
C TYR A 182 -8.10 -4.83 -10.98
N HIS A 183 -7.90 -4.70 -12.29
CA HIS A 183 -7.42 -5.75 -13.17
C HIS A 183 -5.94 -5.53 -13.50
N PRO A 184 -5.22 -6.51 -14.06
CA PRO A 184 -3.81 -6.38 -14.39
C PRO A 184 -3.47 -5.18 -15.29
N ASP A 185 -4.37 -4.82 -16.20
CA ASP A 185 -4.20 -3.83 -17.27
C ASP A 185 -5.13 -2.61 -17.17
N ARG A 186 -6.22 -2.70 -16.40
CA ARG A 186 -7.22 -1.62 -16.28
C ARG A 186 -7.88 -1.56 -14.91
N THR A 187 -8.47 -0.41 -14.60
CA THR A 187 -9.26 -0.21 -13.38
C THR A 187 -10.71 0.07 -13.78
N GLU A 188 -11.63 -0.74 -13.28
CA GLU A 188 -13.07 -0.55 -13.47
C GLU A 188 -13.64 0.22 -12.29
N TRP A 189 -14.08 1.46 -12.54
CA TRP A 189 -14.70 2.33 -11.54
C TRP A 189 -16.22 2.18 -11.59
N ARG A 190 -16.84 1.96 -10.42
CA ARG A 190 -18.28 1.74 -10.22
C ARG A 190 -18.83 2.70 -9.17
#